data_AF-A0A349N741-F1
#
_entry.id   AF-A0A349N741-F1
#
_cell.length_a   1.000
_cell.length_b   1.000
_cell.length_c   1.000
_cell.angle_alpha   90.00
_cell.angle_beta   90.00
_cell.angle_gamma   90.00
#
_symmetry.space_group_name_H-M   'P 1'
#
loop_
_entity.id
_entity.type
_entity.pdbx_description
1 polymer ?
#
loop_
_entity_poly.entity_id
_entity_poly.type
_entity_poly.pdbx_seq_one_letter_code
_entity_poly.pdbx_strand_id
1 'polypeptide(L)'
;DDHTVKLTSTLFVTPMLVPHRDEFSETVGYRIEGPNKSALFIPDINKWADWDTDIAALLKTVDYALLDATFFADGELGNRDMSQIPHPFVVESMALFADLPATERDKVWFIHFNHTNPLLEPESPESLTVLDSGYHIATEGLRLPL
;
A
#
# COMPACT_ATOMS: atom_id res chain seq x y z
N ASP A 1 9.74 -3.02 17.27
CA ASP A 1 10.61 -1.87 17.56
C ASP A 1 10.36 -0.79 16.53
N ASP A 2 9.92 0.42 16.91
CA ASP A 2 9.67 1.54 15.98
C ASP A 2 10.88 2.51 15.91
N HIS A 3 12.10 1.94 16.00
CA HIS A 3 13.32 2.73 16.08
C HIS A 3 13.89 3.02 14.70
N THR A 4 14.12 4.30 14.41
CA THR A 4 14.78 4.74 13.18
C THR A 4 16.21 4.20 13.10
N VAL A 5 16.48 3.47 12.02
CA VAL A 5 17.81 2.99 11.66
C VAL A 5 18.40 3.91 10.58
N LYS A 6 19.57 4.45 10.86
CA LYS A 6 20.35 5.22 9.90
C LYS A 6 21.16 4.26 9.01
N LEU A 7 20.81 4.18 7.72
CA LEU A 7 21.53 3.33 6.75
C LEU A 7 22.72 4.05 6.11
N THR A 8 22.58 5.35 5.84
CA THR A 8 23.66 6.21 5.33
C THR A 8 23.60 7.59 5.99
N SER A 9 24.45 8.55 5.58
CA SER A 9 24.35 9.93 6.09
C SER A 9 23.01 10.61 5.79
N THR A 10 22.28 10.15 4.77
CA THR A 10 21.06 10.79 4.25
C THR A 10 19.91 9.81 4.01
N LEU A 11 20.01 8.57 4.47
CA LEU A 11 18.96 7.55 4.33
C LEU A 11 18.65 6.93 5.68
N PHE A 12 17.39 7.00 6.06
CA PHE A 12 16.85 6.51 7.33
C PHE A 12 15.64 5.61 7.07
N VAL A 13 15.49 4.57 7.87
CA VAL A 13 14.37 3.63 7.79
C VAL A 13 13.82 3.43 9.18
N THR A 14 12.52 3.68 9.35
CA THR A 14 11.78 3.42 10.59
C THR A 14 10.76 2.33 10.30
N PRO A 15 10.95 1.09 10.82
CA PRO A 15 9.91 0.07 10.77
C PRO A 15 8.70 0.50 11.61
N MET A 16 7.53 0.00 11.24
CA MET A 16 6.29 0.13 11.99
C MET A 16 5.55 -1.19 12.00
N LEU A 17 5.01 -1.56 13.16
CA LEU A 17 4.15 -2.72 13.25
C LEU A 17 2.85 -2.46 12.47
N VAL A 18 2.50 -3.42 11.61
CA VAL A 18 1.23 -3.44 10.90
C VAL A 18 0.45 -4.69 11.32
N PRO A 19 -0.90 -4.66 11.35
CA PRO A 19 -1.71 -5.84 11.59
C PRO A 19 -1.36 -6.93 10.57
N HIS A 20 -0.93 -8.09 11.06
CA HIS A 20 -0.67 -9.25 10.23
C HIS A 20 -0.99 -10.54 11.00
N ARG A 21 -1.33 -11.62 10.29
CA ARG A 21 -1.65 -12.91 10.91
C ARG A 21 -0.36 -13.61 11.36
N ASP A 22 -0.26 -13.91 12.66
CA ASP A 22 0.92 -14.43 13.39
C ASP A 22 1.40 -15.84 13.00
N GLU A 23 1.09 -16.38 11.82
CA GLU A 23 1.39 -17.79 11.56
C GLU A 23 2.88 -18.07 11.30
N PHE A 24 3.64 -17.25 10.54
CA PHE A 24 5.07 -17.55 10.29
C PHE A 24 6.03 -16.36 10.00
N SER A 25 5.57 -15.10 9.95
CA SER A 25 6.46 -13.93 9.84
C SER A 25 5.80 -12.65 10.38
N GLU A 26 6.58 -11.84 11.11
CA GLU A 26 6.21 -10.46 11.43
C GLU A 26 6.25 -9.65 10.13
N THR A 27 5.09 -9.28 9.59
CA THR A 27 5.00 -8.29 8.53
C THR A 27 5.09 -6.91 9.17
N VAL A 28 5.97 -6.07 8.63
CA VAL A 28 6.18 -4.70 9.10
C VAL A 28 6.08 -3.75 7.92
N GLY A 29 5.47 -2.59 8.17
CA GLY A 29 5.58 -1.44 7.29
C GLY A 29 6.91 -0.72 7.52
N TYR A 30 7.30 0.13 6.59
CA TYR A 30 8.48 0.98 6.72
C TYR A 30 8.17 2.40 6.31
N ARG A 31 8.63 3.36 7.10
CA ARG A 31 8.86 4.73 6.65
C ARG A 31 10.32 4.87 6.24
N ILE A 32 10.55 5.29 5.00
CA ILE A 32 11.86 5.47 4.40
C ILE A 32 12.05 6.96 4.15
N GLU A 33 13.12 7.54 4.67
CA GLU A 33 13.43 8.97 4.55
C GLU A 33 14.76 9.14 3.83
N GLY A 34 14.70 9.63 2.60
CA GLY A 34 15.84 9.95 1.76
C GLY A 34 16.30 11.40 1.90
N PRO A 35 17.26 11.82 1.07
CA PRO A 35 17.79 13.18 1.10
C PRO A 35 16.76 14.25 0.70
N ASN A 36 15.78 13.92 -0.16
CA ASN A 36 14.85 14.91 -0.71
C ASN A 36 13.38 14.50 -0.56
N LYS A 37 13.11 13.20 -0.48
CA LYS A 37 11.77 12.61 -0.44
C LYS A 37 11.71 11.46 0.55
N SER A 38 10.48 11.10 0.86
CA SER A 38 10.13 10.06 1.80
C SER A 38 9.10 9.10 1.21
N ALA A 39 9.12 7.86 1.67
CA ALA A 39 8.18 6.84 1.25
C ALA A 39 7.60 6.10 2.46
N LEU A 40 6.31 5.83 2.41
CA LEU A 40 5.67 4.80 3.20
C LEU A 40 5.65 3.52 2.35
N PHE A 41 6.06 2.39 2.93
CA PHE A 41 6.13 1.10 2.26
C PHE A 41 5.44 0.04 3.12
N ILE A 42 4.24 -0.37 2.72
CA ILE A 42 3.40 -1.35 3.41
C ILE A 42 2.96 -2.36 2.36
N PRO A 43 3.79 -3.37 2.03
CA PRO A 43 3.50 -4.31 0.96
C PRO A 43 2.40 -5.31 1.33
N ASP A 44 2.20 -5.56 2.63
CA ASP A 44 1.29 -6.55 3.16
C ASP A 44 0.73 -6.04 4.49
N ILE A 45 -0.58 -6.13 4.68
CA ILE A 45 -1.31 -5.80 5.90
C ILE A 45 -2.67 -6.52 5.92
N ASN A 46 -3.16 -6.92 7.09
CA ASN A 46 -4.46 -7.58 7.22
C ASN A 46 -5.64 -6.71 6.74
N LYS A 47 -5.93 -5.62 7.45
CA LYS A 47 -6.95 -4.62 7.11
C LYS A 47 -6.57 -3.29 7.73
N TRP A 48 -6.92 -2.19 7.06
CA TRP A 48 -6.72 -0.84 7.62
C TRP A 48 -7.53 -0.63 8.91
N ALA A 49 -8.73 -1.20 9.00
CA ALA A 49 -9.61 -1.08 10.16
C ALA A 49 -9.06 -1.78 11.42
N ASP A 50 -8.16 -2.74 11.25
CA ASP A 50 -7.50 -3.45 12.36
C ASP A 50 -6.24 -2.71 12.84
N TRP A 51 -5.85 -1.62 12.16
CA TRP A 51 -4.66 -0.85 12.51
C TRP A 51 -5.03 0.36 13.37
N ASP A 52 -4.39 0.48 14.53
CA ASP A 52 -4.55 1.65 15.42
C ASP A 52 -4.00 2.95 14.81
N THR A 53 -3.32 2.87 13.66
CA THR A 53 -2.77 4.04 12.96
C THR A 53 -3.64 4.45 11.78
N ASP A 54 -3.98 5.74 11.73
CA ASP A 54 -4.68 6.33 10.58
C ASP A 54 -3.73 6.42 9.36
N ILE A 55 -3.88 5.48 8.44
CA ILE A 55 -3.12 5.45 7.18
C ILE A 55 -3.35 6.73 6.35
N ALA A 56 -4.56 7.31 6.34
CA ALA A 56 -4.83 8.54 5.59
C ALA A 56 -4.10 9.75 6.18
N ALA A 57 -3.84 9.75 7.49
CA ALA A 57 -2.96 10.72 8.13
C ALA A 57 -1.49 10.48 7.78
N LEU A 58 -1.03 9.22 7.72
CA LEU A 58 0.34 8.88 7.32
C LEU A 58 0.66 9.31 5.89
N LEU A 59 -0.27 9.14 4.94
CA LEU A 59 -0.10 9.56 3.54
C LEU A 59 0.32 11.04 3.42
N LYS A 60 -0.22 11.91 4.28
CA LYS A 60 0.09 13.35 4.33
C LYS A 60 1.52 13.66 4.77
N THR A 61 2.21 12.68 5.34
CA THR A 61 3.56 12.85 5.90
C THR A 61 4.67 12.37 4.97
N VAL A 62 4.31 11.77 3.83
CA VAL A 62 5.25 11.18 2.87
C VAL A 62 5.06 11.73 1.46
N ASP A 63 6.06 11.51 0.60
CA ASP A 63 6.02 11.87 -0.82
C ASP A 63 5.55 10.72 -1.71
N TYR A 64 5.74 9.49 -1.24
CA TYR A 64 5.27 8.26 -1.89
C TYR A 64 4.65 7.32 -0.85
N ALA A 65 3.65 6.56 -1.26
CA ALA A 65 3.10 5.48 -0.46
C ALA A 65 2.92 4.24 -1.34
N LEU A 66 3.71 3.20 -1.07
CA LEU A 66 3.61 1.92 -1.75
C LEU A 66 2.80 0.99 -0.86
N LEU A 67 1.56 0.71 -1.25
CA LEU A 67 0.56 0.05 -0.40
C LEU A 67 0.11 -1.30 -0.97
N ASP A 68 -0.24 -2.21 -0.07
CA ASP A 68 -0.83 -3.51 -0.36
C ASP A 68 -2.04 -3.37 -1.30
N ALA A 69 -1.99 -4.15 -2.38
CA ALA A 69 -3.06 -4.35 -3.33
C ALA A 69 -3.11 -5.83 -3.74
N THR A 70 -2.95 -6.74 -2.79
CA THR A 70 -3.00 -8.18 -3.02
C THR A 70 -4.26 -8.55 -3.79
N PHE A 71 -5.40 -7.98 -3.40
CA PHE A 71 -6.69 -8.14 -4.09
C PHE A 71 -7.31 -6.77 -4.38
N PHE A 72 -7.87 -6.62 -5.58
CA PHE A 72 -8.70 -5.50 -5.97
C PHE A 72 -10.05 -5.47 -5.23
N ALA A 73 -10.75 -6.60 -5.15
CA ALA A 73 -12.09 -6.73 -4.55
C ALA A 73 -12.43 -8.18 -4.15
N ASP A 74 -13.58 -8.37 -3.51
CA ASP A 74 -14.11 -9.71 -3.23
C ASP A 74 -14.46 -10.47 -4.52
N GLY A 75 -14.36 -11.81 -4.48
CA GLY A 75 -14.68 -12.71 -5.59
C GLY A 75 -13.52 -13.09 -6.51
N GLU A 76 -12.30 -12.62 -6.28
CA GLU A 76 -11.13 -12.93 -7.12
C GLU A 76 -10.64 -14.38 -7.01
N LEU A 77 -10.87 -15.03 -5.87
CA LEU A 77 -10.38 -16.39 -5.60
C LEU A 77 -11.42 -17.49 -5.86
N GLY A 78 -12.49 -17.17 -6.58
CA GLY A 78 -13.54 -18.11 -6.98
C GLY A 78 -14.24 -18.75 -5.77
N ASN A 79 -13.86 -19.98 -5.43
CA ASN A 79 -14.50 -20.77 -4.36
C ASN A 79 -13.90 -20.56 -2.97
N ARG A 80 -12.90 -19.69 -2.82
CA ARG A 80 -12.31 -19.39 -1.51
C ARG A 80 -13.04 -18.23 -0.87
N ASP A 81 -13.38 -18.39 0.41
CA ASP A 81 -13.89 -17.30 1.22
C ASP A 81 -12.77 -16.29 1.49
N MET A 82 -12.82 -15.15 0.80
CA MET A 82 -11.80 -14.10 0.91
C MET A 82 -11.86 -13.37 2.26
N SER A 83 -12.94 -13.51 3.05
CA SER A 83 -12.98 -12.98 4.42
C SER A 83 -11.96 -13.66 5.34
N GLN A 84 -11.49 -14.87 4.98
CA GLN A 84 -10.49 -15.63 5.72
C GLN A 84 -9.05 -15.30 5.31
N ILE A 85 -8.86 -14.43 4.31
CA ILE A 85 -7.55 -14.07 3.75
C ILE A 85 -7.40 -12.57 3.91
N PRO A 86 -6.89 -12.12 5.07
CA PRO A 86 -6.95 -10.72 5.44
C PRO A 86 -5.96 -9.91 4.59
N HIS A 87 -6.48 -9.17 3.62
CA HIS A 87 -5.82 -8.02 2.98
C HIS A 87 -6.86 -6.92 2.74
N PRO A 88 -6.52 -5.63 2.84
CA PRO A 88 -7.41 -4.58 2.38
C PRO A 88 -7.61 -4.72 0.87
N PHE A 89 -8.85 -4.64 0.41
CA PHE A 89 -9.12 -4.57 -1.01
C PHE A 89 -8.70 -3.20 -1.55
N VAL A 90 -8.27 -3.14 -2.81
CA VAL A 90 -8.01 -1.85 -3.46
C VAL A 90 -9.24 -0.95 -3.40
N VAL A 91 -10.44 -1.50 -3.62
CA VAL A 91 -11.69 -0.72 -3.51
C VAL A 91 -11.94 -0.18 -2.10
N GLU A 92 -11.52 -0.90 -1.05
CA GLU A 92 -11.60 -0.44 0.34
C GLU A 92 -10.60 0.71 0.59
N SER A 93 -9.37 0.56 0.11
CA SER A 93 -8.33 1.60 0.18
C SER A 93 -8.76 2.88 -0.56
N MET A 94 -9.27 2.75 -1.79
CA MET A 94 -9.75 3.89 -2.57
C MET A 94 -10.93 4.60 -1.91
N ALA A 95 -11.84 3.85 -1.27
CA ALA A 95 -12.94 4.42 -0.52
C ALA A 95 -12.46 5.18 0.74
N LEU A 96 -11.50 4.60 1.46
CA LEU A 96 -10.88 5.23 2.65
C LEU A 96 -10.19 6.55 2.30
N PHE A 97 -9.61 6.65 1.11
CA PHE A 97 -8.86 7.83 0.64
C PHE A 97 -9.68 8.79 -0.24
N ALA A 98 -10.98 8.53 -0.44
CA ALA A 98 -11.81 9.26 -1.39
C ALA A 98 -11.85 10.78 -1.11
N ASP A 99 -11.88 11.16 0.18
CA ASP A 99 -11.96 12.56 0.63
C ASP A 99 -10.58 13.26 0.69
N LEU A 100 -9.48 12.53 0.45
CA LEU A 100 -8.16 13.15 0.40
C LEU A 100 -8.03 14.05 -0.84
N PRO A 101 -7.24 15.14 -0.77
CA PRO A 101 -6.91 15.93 -1.96
C PRO A 101 -6.27 15.06 -3.05
N ALA A 102 -6.48 15.43 -4.32
CA ALA A 102 -5.87 14.71 -5.45
C ALA A 102 -4.34 14.58 -5.31
N THR A 103 -3.67 15.58 -4.73
CA THR A 103 -2.22 15.56 -4.46
C THR A 103 -1.78 14.52 -3.44
N GLU A 104 -2.69 14.05 -2.57
CA GLU A 104 -2.40 12.98 -1.62
C GLU A 104 -2.66 11.61 -2.24
N ARG A 105 -3.71 11.50 -3.07
CA ARG A 105 -4.00 10.27 -3.83
C ARG A 105 -2.91 9.95 -4.86
N ASP A 106 -2.38 10.98 -5.51
CA ASP A 106 -1.30 10.87 -6.52
C ASP A 106 0.01 10.30 -5.95
N LYS A 107 0.18 10.29 -4.63
CA LYS A 107 1.36 9.69 -3.99
C LYS A 107 1.25 8.19 -3.82
N VAL A 108 0.05 7.62 -3.95
CA VAL A 108 -0.22 6.21 -3.67
C VAL A 108 0.06 5.37 -4.90
N TRP A 109 0.91 4.35 -4.71
CA TRP A 109 1.29 3.33 -5.67
C TRP A 109 0.86 1.98 -5.10
N PHE A 110 -0.11 1.34 -5.74
CA PHE A 110 -0.51 -0.02 -5.38
C PHE A 110 0.58 -1.02 -5.80
N ILE A 111 0.93 -1.95 -4.90
CA ILE A 111 1.97 -2.98 -5.07
C ILE A 111 1.48 -4.35 -4.56
N HIS A 112 2.33 -5.38 -4.65
CA HIS A 112 2.09 -6.70 -4.04
C HIS A 112 0.85 -7.42 -4.58
N PHE A 113 0.60 -7.32 -5.88
CA PHE A 113 -0.57 -7.94 -6.51
C PHE A 113 -0.53 -9.47 -6.44
N ASN A 114 -1.64 -10.08 -6.05
CA ASN A 114 -1.86 -11.49 -6.35
C ASN A 114 -2.05 -11.66 -7.86
N HIS A 115 -1.68 -12.83 -8.39
CA HIS A 115 -1.84 -13.17 -9.81
C HIS A 115 -3.27 -13.11 -10.35
N THR A 116 -4.28 -13.08 -9.48
CA THR A 116 -5.70 -12.91 -9.87
C THR A 116 -6.12 -11.45 -10.00
N ASN A 117 -5.30 -10.51 -9.54
CA ASN A 117 -5.68 -9.12 -9.44
C ASN A 117 -5.86 -8.51 -10.85
N PRO A 118 -7.04 -7.96 -11.19
CA PRO A 118 -7.31 -7.39 -12.51
C PRO A 118 -6.44 -6.16 -12.83
N LEU A 119 -5.78 -5.56 -11.84
CA LEU A 119 -4.82 -4.46 -12.03
C LEU A 119 -3.54 -4.90 -12.75
N LEU A 120 -3.28 -6.21 -12.85
CA LEU A 120 -2.20 -6.74 -13.66
C LEU A 120 -2.43 -6.52 -15.16
N GLU A 121 -3.68 -6.29 -15.57
CA GLU A 121 -4.06 -6.04 -16.95
C GLU A 121 -4.28 -4.54 -17.16
N PRO A 122 -3.38 -3.82 -17.87
CA PRO A 122 -3.38 -2.35 -17.88
C PRO A 122 -4.65 -1.71 -18.46
N GLU A 123 -5.34 -2.42 -19.36
CA GLU A 123 -6.57 -1.93 -20.02
C GLU A 123 -7.85 -2.47 -19.36
N SER A 124 -7.75 -3.16 -18.21
CA SER A 124 -8.93 -3.60 -17.48
C SER A 124 -9.76 -2.42 -16.97
N PRO A 125 -11.10 -2.55 -16.88
CA PRO A 125 -11.94 -1.53 -16.26
C PRO A 125 -11.47 -1.13 -14.85
N GLU A 126 -10.94 -2.08 -14.09
CA GLU A 126 -10.39 -1.89 -12.75
C GLU A 126 -9.12 -1.03 -12.78
N SER A 127 -8.18 -1.32 -13.69
CA SER A 127 -6.97 -0.52 -13.89
C SER A 127 -7.31 0.93 -14.25
N LEU A 128 -8.23 1.11 -15.21
CA LEU A 128 -8.68 2.45 -15.61
C LEU A 128 -9.35 3.19 -14.46
N THR A 129 -10.17 2.51 -13.66
CA THR A 129 -10.84 3.11 -12.49
C THR A 129 -9.84 3.60 -11.43
N VAL A 130 -8.78 2.82 -11.16
CA VAL A 130 -7.71 3.20 -10.23
C VAL A 130 -6.97 4.46 -10.74
N LEU A 131 -6.59 4.46 -12.02
CA LEU A 131 -5.88 5.58 -12.65
C LEU A 131 -6.74 6.85 -12.70
N ASP A 132 -8.00 6.73 -13.11
CA ASP A 132 -8.96 7.85 -13.19
C ASP A 132 -9.26 8.46 -11.81
N SER A 133 -9.13 7.66 -10.75
CA SER A 133 -9.28 8.14 -9.36
C SER A 133 -8.03 8.86 -8.83
N GLY A 134 -6.95 8.90 -9.62
CA GLY A 134 -5.71 9.61 -9.31
C GLY A 134 -4.72 8.80 -8.48
N TYR A 135 -4.78 7.46 -8.54
CA TYR A 135 -3.81 6.56 -7.92
C TYR A 135 -2.91 5.94 -9.00
N HIS A 136 -1.81 5.30 -8.58
CA HIS A 136 -0.89 4.61 -9.47
C HIS A 136 -0.88 3.10 -9.25
N ILE A 137 -0.59 2.34 -10.31
CA ILE A 137 -0.40 0.89 -10.29
C ILE A 137 1.08 0.64 -10.56
N ALA A 138 1.80 0.06 -9.61
CA ALA A 138 3.22 -0.21 -9.80
C ALA A 138 3.46 -1.37 -10.78
N THR A 139 4.53 -1.27 -11.55
CA THR A 139 5.00 -2.33 -12.45
C THR A 139 6.46 -2.65 -12.17
N GLU A 140 6.91 -3.81 -12.64
CA GLU A 140 8.32 -4.20 -12.52
C GLU A 140 9.23 -3.12 -13.13
N GLY A 141 10.29 -2.78 -12.40
CA GLY A 141 11.26 -1.77 -12.83
C GLY A 141 10.86 -0.33 -12.51
N LEU A 142 9.73 -0.09 -11.82
CA LEU A 142 9.40 1.21 -11.24
C LEU A 142 10.58 1.75 -10.42
N ARG A 143 10.93 3.02 -10.64
CA ARG A 143 11.96 3.74 -9.88
C ARG A 143 11.41 5.07 -9.41
N LEU A 144 11.29 5.21 -8.09
CA LEU A 144 10.90 6.45 -7.42
C LEU A 144 12.13 7.06 -6.75
N PRO A 145 12.51 8.31 -7.08
CA PRO A 145 13.67 8.96 -6.44
C PRO A 145 13.36 9.35 -5.00
N LEU A 146 14.25 9.01 -4.06
CA LEU A 146 14.20 9.40 -2.64
C LEU A 146 15.12 10.59 -2.32
#